data_AF-A0A949CL03-F1
#
_entry.id   AF-A0A949CL03-F1
#
_cell.length_a   1.000
_cell.length_b   1.000
_cell.length_c   1.000
_cell.angle_alpha   90.00
_cell.angle_beta   90.00
_cell.angle_gamma   90.00
#
_symmetry.space_group_name_H-M   'P 1'
#
loop_
_entity.id
_entity.type
_entity.pdbx_description
1 polymer ?
#
loop_
_entity_poly.entity_id
_entity_poly.type
_entity_poly.pdbx_seq_one_letter_code
_entity_poly.pdbx_strand_id
1 'polypeptide(L)'
;MSTSAAKPSIQPTAQNSPISKETLLDYLQIAAKSMRRTELGLGIVGWLTVMLLILVIAVFWDHWFYPMNVALRSTFFVVLIGWALWWLPRKVFPLLFRPIHPEHAARKIESLYPDLKESLISWLQLATRDEPTPRGVLAIIGRFAARNLRGADSTTVLDNGNLLKLTAFFIACLLSFLIYSFAAPKSTWISLSRIFMPWASIAPASRVLITEVTPGDTTITQGTNLPVNVSTRGMYQQDAVVLRYDLSDGQKVAQRIPMKTDIQGLSYSLLFGDSFGGIHQPLLYWIEAGDAVAGPFQLRIQSVPIVAIDRLELKYPKYTELKDRIISKDGSFEAPEGTKIRLFAHCNQPMDKSRIEFNPIIERGVLAAASSMLDLSTSGTELNGEWIALLDDKKSNPTNHRYRIKATNTL
;
A
#
# COMPACT_ATOMS: atom_id res chain seq x y z
N MET A 1 -64.15 54.80 -14.87
CA MET A 1 -62.73 54.86 -15.29
C MET A 1 -62.08 53.52 -14.96
N SER A 2 -61.04 53.15 -15.71
CA SER A 2 -60.34 51.84 -15.73
C SER A 2 -60.93 50.84 -16.75
N THR A 3 -60.79 51.04 -18.06
CA THR A 3 -59.72 50.50 -18.97
C THR A 3 -59.47 48.99 -18.83
N SER A 4 -59.81 48.19 -19.86
CA SER A 4 -58.91 47.66 -20.90
C SER A 4 -58.26 46.32 -20.46
N ALA A 5 -58.25 45.21 -21.20
CA ALA A 5 -58.12 45.05 -22.64
C ALA A 5 -58.80 43.75 -23.12
N ALA A 6 -59.37 43.83 -24.33
CA ALA A 6 -59.90 42.70 -25.07
C ALA A 6 -58.79 41.76 -25.53
N LYS A 7 -59.04 40.47 -25.36
CA LYS A 7 -58.21 39.34 -25.80
C LYS A 7 -58.14 39.35 -27.34
N PRO A 8 -56.96 39.39 -27.97
CA PRO A 8 -56.87 39.37 -29.43
C PRO A 8 -57.25 37.99 -29.97
N SER A 9 -58.22 38.00 -30.88
CA SER A 9 -58.65 36.88 -31.70
C SER A 9 -57.54 36.50 -32.70
N ILE A 10 -56.81 35.43 -32.41
CA ILE A 10 -55.88 34.83 -33.37
C ILE A 10 -56.71 33.97 -34.33
N GLN A 11 -57.02 34.55 -35.50
CA GLN A 11 -57.46 33.79 -36.67
C GLN A 11 -56.37 32.79 -37.05
N PRO A 12 -56.69 31.54 -37.42
CA PRO A 12 -55.71 30.61 -37.95
C PRO A 12 -55.34 31.06 -39.37
N THR A 13 -54.21 31.73 -39.51
CA THR A 13 -53.59 31.99 -40.82
C THR A 13 -53.25 30.65 -41.45
N ALA A 14 -54.10 30.22 -42.37
CA ALA A 14 -53.89 29.08 -43.23
C ALA A 14 -52.73 29.36 -44.19
N GLN A 15 -51.50 29.14 -43.73
CA GLN A 15 -50.32 29.13 -44.60
C GLN A 15 -50.18 27.73 -45.22
N ASN A 16 -50.85 27.57 -46.37
CA ASN A 16 -50.69 26.43 -47.28
C ASN A 16 -49.35 26.53 -48.02
N SER A 17 -48.24 26.30 -47.32
CA SER A 17 -46.99 25.95 -47.98
C SER A 17 -47.06 24.48 -48.39
N PRO A 18 -46.77 24.09 -49.65
CA PRO A 18 -46.66 22.69 -50.01
C PRO A 18 -45.56 22.08 -49.16
N ILE A 19 -45.93 21.13 -48.29
CA ILE A 19 -44.99 20.43 -47.43
C ILE A 19 -44.06 19.66 -48.37
N SER A 20 -42.85 20.18 -48.52
CA SER A 20 -41.85 19.67 -49.46
C SER A 20 -41.34 18.32 -48.97
N LYS A 21 -40.96 17.43 -49.90
CA LYS A 21 -40.32 16.14 -49.57
C LYS A 21 -39.17 16.30 -48.57
N GLU A 22 -38.44 17.41 -48.67
CA GLU A 22 -37.31 17.78 -47.82
C GLU A 22 -37.71 18.06 -46.36
N THR A 23 -38.83 18.75 -46.11
CA THR A 23 -39.26 19.08 -44.73
C THR A 23 -39.68 17.84 -43.94
N LEU A 24 -40.25 16.83 -44.59
CA LEU A 24 -40.59 15.55 -43.96
C LEU A 24 -39.36 14.66 -43.72
N LEU A 25 -38.39 14.65 -44.65
CA LEU A 25 -37.13 13.94 -44.48
C LEU A 25 -36.30 14.53 -43.33
N ASP A 26 -36.22 15.85 -43.25
CA ASP A 26 -35.53 16.55 -42.15
C ASP A 26 -36.16 16.24 -40.80
N TYR A 27 -37.50 16.24 -40.72
CA TYR A 27 -38.21 15.91 -39.48
C TYR A 27 -37.93 14.46 -39.03
N LEU A 28 -37.93 13.50 -39.97
CA LEU A 28 -37.59 12.11 -39.70
C LEU A 28 -36.13 11.94 -39.27
N GLN A 29 -35.20 12.67 -39.88
CA GLN A 29 -33.79 12.63 -39.51
C GLN A 29 -33.54 13.24 -38.11
N ILE A 30 -34.22 14.35 -37.79
CA ILE A 30 -34.16 14.98 -36.46
C ILE A 30 -34.72 14.04 -35.40
N ALA A 31 -35.86 13.40 -35.66
CA ALA A 31 -36.48 12.43 -34.75
C ALA A 31 -35.61 11.17 -34.57
N ALA A 32 -35.02 10.64 -35.65
CA ALA A 32 -34.10 9.50 -35.56
C ALA A 32 -32.82 9.85 -34.77
N LYS A 33 -32.31 11.09 -34.93
CA LYS A 33 -31.11 11.57 -34.24
C LYS A 33 -31.35 11.83 -32.74
N SER A 34 -32.51 12.38 -32.38
CA SER A 34 -32.89 12.56 -30.96
C SER A 34 -33.09 11.20 -30.27
N MET A 35 -33.71 10.25 -30.97
CA MET A 35 -33.92 8.89 -30.49
C MET A 35 -32.62 8.11 -30.29
N ARG A 36 -31.65 8.29 -31.18
CA ARG A 36 -30.30 7.73 -30.99
C ARG A 36 -29.63 8.25 -29.74
N ARG A 37 -29.78 9.55 -29.43
CA ARG A 37 -29.17 10.19 -28.25
C ARG A 37 -29.76 9.69 -26.94
N THR A 38 -31.07 9.47 -26.87
CA THR A 38 -31.74 8.97 -25.66
C THR A 38 -31.46 7.48 -25.42
N GLU A 39 -31.45 6.65 -26.47
CA GLU A 39 -31.09 5.24 -26.34
C GLU A 39 -29.60 5.08 -25.97
N LEU A 40 -28.71 5.92 -26.52
CA LEU A 40 -27.31 6.00 -26.08
C LEU A 40 -27.19 6.48 -24.62
N GLY A 41 -27.97 7.48 -24.22
CA GLY A 41 -28.01 7.98 -22.84
C GLY A 41 -28.45 6.91 -21.84
N LEU A 42 -29.54 6.20 -22.12
CA LEU A 42 -30.01 5.06 -21.34
C LEU A 42 -28.94 3.97 -21.23
N GLY A 43 -28.23 3.72 -22.34
CA GLY A 43 -27.09 2.82 -22.36
C GLY A 43 -25.97 3.28 -21.40
N ILE A 44 -25.43 4.46 -21.62
CA ILE A 44 -24.30 4.97 -20.83
C ILE A 44 -24.65 5.05 -19.34
N VAL A 45 -25.84 5.54 -19.00
CA VAL A 45 -26.28 5.63 -17.60
C VAL A 45 -26.44 4.23 -17.00
N GLY A 46 -27.04 3.27 -17.71
CA GLY A 46 -27.14 1.89 -17.24
C GLY A 46 -25.77 1.24 -16.98
N TRP A 47 -24.78 1.51 -17.84
CA TRP A 47 -23.41 1.05 -17.65
C TRP A 47 -22.77 1.64 -16.39
N LEU A 48 -22.87 2.96 -16.24
CA LEU A 48 -22.30 3.68 -15.10
C LEU A 48 -22.93 3.22 -13.79
N THR A 49 -24.25 2.98 -13.76
CA THR A 49 -24.94 2.46 -12.57
C THR A 49 -24.41 1.10 -12.16
N VAL A 50 -24.27 0.15 -13.09
CA VAL A 50 -23.76 -1.19 -12.76
C VAL A 50 -22.28 -1.12 -12.35
N MET A 51 -21.47 -0.30 -13.04
CA MET A 51 -20.06 -0.09 -12.67
C MET A 51 -19.95 0.48 -11.26
N LEU A 52 -20.75 1.49 -10.92
CA LEU A 52 -20.78 2.09 -9.59
C LEU A 52 -21.18 1.06 -8.52
N LEU A 53 -22.17 0.22 -8.80
CA LEU A 53 -22.66 -0.80 -7.87
C LEU A 53 -21.58 -1.86 -7.58
N ILE A 54 -20.85 -2.31 -8.61
CA ILE A 54 -19.70 -3.21 -8.45
C ILE A 54 -18.61 -2.58 -7.57
N LEU A 55 -18.31 -1.29 -7.79
CA LEU A 55 -17.33 -0.56 -6.98
C LEU A 55 -17.77 -0.44 -5.51
N VAL A 56 -19.04 -0.12 -5.25
CA VAL A 56 -19.59 -0.02 -3.90
C VAL A 56 -19.47 -1.36 -3.18
N ILE A 57 -19.83 -2.47 -3.84
CA ILE A 57 -19.71 -3.82 -3.27
C ILE A 57 -18.25 -4.15 -2.95
N ALA A 58 -17.32 -3.85 -3.86
CA ALA A 58 -15.90 -4.13 -3.66
C ALA A 58 -15.32 -3.36 -2.47
N VAL A 59 -15.67 -2.07 -2.33
CA VAL A 59 -15.24 -1.23 -1.19
C VAL A 59 -15.84 -1.73 0.12
N PHE A 60 -17.14 -2.05 0.12
CA PHE A 60 -17.81 -2.56 1.32
C PHE A 60 -17.18 -3.88 1.79
N TRP A 61 -16.82 -4.76 0.84
CA TRP A 61 -16.15 -6.01 1.13
C TRP A 61 -14.75 -5.79 1.71
N ASP A 62 -13.93 -4.91 1.10
CA ASP A 62 -12.56 -4.61 1.58
C ASP A 62 -12.53 -3.94 2.97
N HIS A 63 -13.56 -3.17 3.29
CA HIS A 63 -13.66 -2.52 4.60
C HIS A 63 -14.10 -3.47 5.73
N TRP A 64 -15.03 -4.37 5.45
CA TRP A 64 -15.70 -5.20 6.47
C TRP A 64 -15.15 -6.62 6.57
N PHE A 65 -14.73 -7.20 5.46
CA PHE A 65 -14.15 -8.55 5.42
C PHE A 65 -12.64 -8.43 5.20
N TYR A 66 -11.87 -9.03 6.12
CA TYR A 66 -10.45 -9.40 6.09
C TYR A 66 -9.60 -8.91 4.88
N PRO A 67 -8.38 -8.37 5.07
CA PRO A 67 -7.58 -7.77 3.99
C PRO A 67 -7.56 -8.65 2.74
N MET A 68 -8.18 -8.14 1.67
CA MET A 68 -8.56 -8.94 0.52
C MET A 68 -7.34 -9.63 -0.11
N ASN A 69 -7.33 -10.96 -0.21
CA ASN A 69 -6.27 -11.71 -0.87
C ASN A 69 -6.11 -11.25 -2.33
N VAL A 70 -4.88 -11.29 -2.87
CA VAL A 70 -4.56 -10.85 -4.24
C VAL A 70 -5.45 -11.55 -5.29
N ALA A 71 -5.79 -12.82 -5.07
CA ALA A 71 -6.71 -13.58 -5.90
C ALA A 71 -8.11 -12.94 -5.97
N LEU A 72 -8.68 -12.57 -4.83
CA LEU A 72 -10.02 -11.98 -4.77
C LEU A 72 -10.06 -10.60 -5.44
N ARG A 73 -8.98 -9.81 -5.31
CA ARG A 73 -8.79 -8.53 -6.04
C ARG A 73 -8.79 -8.74 -7.55
N SER A 74 -8.07 -9.76 -8.03
CA SER A 74 -8.00 -10.06 -9.47
C SER A 74 -9.37 -10.46 -10.04
N THR A 75 -10.20 -11.20 -9.30
CA THR A 75 -11.57 -11.51 -9.72
C THR A 75 -12.44 -10.27 -9.87
N PHE A 76 -12.41 -9.32 -8.94
CA PHE A 76 -13.18 -8.07 -9.09
C PHE A 76 -12.73 -7.25 -10.29
N PHE A 77 -11.41 -7.18 -10.54
CA PHE A 77 -10.87 -6.50 -11.72
C PHE A 77 -11.27 -7.20 -13.02
N VAL A 78 -11.19 -8.53 -13.08
CA VAL A 78 -11.62 -9.33 -14.23
C VAL A 78 -13.13 -9.22 -14.47
N VAL A 79 -13.94 -9.17 -13.41
CA VAL A 79 -15.40 -8.97 -13.53
C VAL A 79 -15.71 -7.56 -14.04
N LEU A 80 -14.99 -6.53 -13.58
CA LEU A 80 -15.19 -5.15 -14.02
C LEU A 80 -14.79 -4.97 -15.48
N ILE A 81 -13.61 -5.48 -15.87
CA ILE A 81 -13.15 -5.48 -17.27
C ILE A 81 -14.06 -6.36 -18.13
N GLY A 82 -14.42 -7.55 -17.66
CA GLY A 82 -15.29 -8.48 -18.37
C GLY A 82 -16.66 -7.88 -18.63
N TRP A 83 -17.24 -7.19 -17.66
CA TRP A 83 -18.49 -6.44 -17.83
C TRP A 83 -18.33 -5.31 -18.85
N ALA A 84 -17.27 -4.50 -18.75
CA ALA A 84 -17.02 -3.42 -19.71
C ALA A 84 -16.82 -3.96 -21.14
N LEU A 85 -16.01 -5.01 -21.32
CA LEU A 85 -15.74 -5.65 -22.62
C LEU A 85 -16.95 -6.40 -23.18
N TRP A 86 -17.83 -6.93 -22.34
CA TRP A 86 -19.05 -7.62 -22.81
C TRP A 86 -20.14 -6.63 -23.22
N TRP A 87 -20.24 -5.51 -22.51
CA TRP A 87 -21.35 -4.56 -22.64
C TRP A 87 -21.14 -3.49 -23.73
N LEU A 88 -19.93 -2.92 -23.84
CA LEU A 88 -19.61 -1.90 -24.86
C LEU A 88 -19.86 -2.42 -26.30
N PRO A 89 -19.37 -3.61 -26.69
CA PRO A 89 -19.55 -4.14 -28.04
C PRO A 89 -21.00 -4.51 -28.36
N ARG A 90 -21.77 -4.93 -27.35
CA ARG A 90 -23.17 -5.37 -27.56
C ARG A 90 -24.17 -4.22 -27.65
N LYS A 91 -23.98 -3.14 -26.89
CA LYS A 91 -24.97 -2.06 -26.78
C LYS A 91 -24.53 -0.75 -27.44
N VAL A 92 -23.27 -0.38 -27.31
CA VAL A 92 -22.76 0.92 -27.80
C VAL A 92 -22.24 0.81 -29.24
N PHE A 93 -21.49 -0.25 -29.55
CA PHE A 93 -20.90 -0.45 -30.87
C PHE A 93 -21.91 -0.56 -32.02
N PRO A 94 -23.01 -1.34 -31.93
CA PRO A 94 -24.01 -1.37 -33.00
C PRO A 94 -24.72 -0.02 -33.20
N LEU A 95 -24.94 0.76 -32.13
CA LEU A 95 -25.56 2.09 -32.22
C LEU A 95 -24.61 3.17 -32.73
N LEU A 96 -23.29 2.99 -32.58
CA LEU A 96 -22.29 3.93 -33.07
C LEU A 96 -22.01 3.72 -34.57
N PHE A 97 -21.94 2.47 -35.02
CA PHE A 97 -21.49 2.11 -36.36
C PHE A 97 -22.60 1.71 -37.35
N ARG A 98 -23.82 1.38 -36.91
CA ARG A 98 -24.94 1.16 -37.84
C ARG A 98 -25.83 2.40 -37.93
N PRO A 99 -26.00 3.01 -39.12
CA PRO A 99 -27.04 4.00 -39.31
C PRO A 99 -28.39 3.34 -39.05
N ILE A 100 -29.21 3.95 -38.20
CA ILE A 100 -30.59 3.50 -37.98
C ILE A 100 -31.30 3.67 -39.33
N HIS A 101 -31.80 2.56 -39.90
CA HIS A 101 -32.58 2.64 -41.12
C HIS A 101 -33.81 3.53 -40.86
N PRO A 102 -34.09 4.52 -41.73
CA PRO A 102 -35.16 5.50 -41.53
C PRO A 102 -36.55 4.84 -41.38
N GLU A 103 -36.73 3.63 -41.90
CA GLU A 103 -37.93 2.81 -41.72
C GLU A 103 -38.21 2.43 -40.26
N HIS A 104 -37.16 2.19 -39.46
CA HIS A 104 -37.30 1.84 -38.05
C HIS A 104 -37.76 3.04 -37.22
N ALA A 105 -37.30 4.24 -37.58
CA ALA A 105 -37.76 5.49 -36.99
C ALA A 105 -39.22 5.77 -37.38
N ALA A 106 -39.57 5.62 -38.66
CA ALA A 106 -40.95 5.79 -39.13
C ALA A 106 -41.93 4.82 -38.43
N ARG A 107 -41.54 3.55 -38.26
CA ARG A 107 -42.37 2.54 -37.57
C ARG A 107 -42.57 2.81 -36.10
N LYS A 108 -41.53 3.29 -35.40
CA LYS A 108 -41.64 3.62 -33.98
C LYS A 108 -42.49 4.88 -33.76
N ILE A 109 -42.39 5.87 -34.65
CA ILE A 109 -43.25 7.07 -34.63
C ILE A 109 -44.71 6.69 -34.87
N GLU A 110 -45.03 5.84 -35.83
CA GLU A 110 -46.41 5.39 -36.07
C GLU A 110 -46.98 4.51 -34.97
N SER A 111 -46.14 3.72 -34.28
CA SER A 111 -46.59 2.96 -33.11
C SER A 111 -47.02 3.84 -31.93
N LEU A 112 -46.49 5.07 -31.85
CA LEU A 112 -46.82 6.05 -30.83
C LEU A 112 -48.02 6.93 -31.23
N TYR A 113 -48.29 7.06 -32.53
CA TYR A 113 -49.40 7.85 -33.08
C TYR A 113 -50.25 7.00 -34.05
N PRO A 114 -51.24 6.25 -33.55
CA PRO A 114 -52.10 5.38 -34.36
C PRO A 114 -52.86 6.14 -35.48
N ASP A 115 -53.06 7.45 -35.30
CA ASP A 115 -53.75 8.34 -36.24
C ASP A 115 -53.00 8.53 -37.58
N LEU A 116 -51.72 8.13 -37.63
CA LEU A 116 -50.92 8.16 -38.85
C LEU A 116 -51.28 7.02 -39.82
N LYS A 117 -51.97 5.95 -39.38
CA LYS A 117 -52.50 4.86 -40.23
C LYS A 117 -51.53 4.38 -41.33
N GLU A 118 -50.28 4.11 -40.97
CA GLU A 118 -49.23 3.64 -41.90
C GLU A 118 -48.85 4.61 -43.03
N SER A 119 -49.31 5.86 -42.98
CA SER A 119 -49.07 6.86 -44.03
C SER A 119 -47.63 7.36 -44.08
N LEU A 120 -46.90 7.35 -42.96
CA LEU A 120 -45.50 7.80 -42.86
C LEU A 120 -44.54 6.70 -43.34
N ILE A 121 -44.78 5.44 -42.96
CA ILE A 121 -44.03 4.28 -43.49
C ILE A 121 -44.28 4.14 -44.98
N SER A 122 -45.55 4.19 -45.41
CA SER A 122 -45.92 4.07 -46.82
C SER A 122 -45.34 5.19 -47.68
N TRP A 123 -45.34 6.42 -47.16
CA TRP A 123 -44.71 7.56 -47.84
C TRP A 123 -43.19 7.36 -47.97
N LEU A 124 -42.50 6.92 -46.91
CA LEU A 124 -41.06 6.67 -46.94
C LEU A 124 -40.71 5.56 -47.94
N GLN A 125 -41.44 4.45 -47.94
CA GLN A 125 -41.25 3.34 -48.88
C GLN A 125 -41.45 3.78 -50.33
N LEU A 126 -42.48 4.59 -50.62
CA LEU A 126 -42.71 5.15 -51.95
C LEU A 126 -41.66 6.22 -52.34
N ALA A 127 -41.14 6.97 -51.37
CA ALA A 127 -40.18 8.04 -51.61
C ALA A 127 -38.74 7.55 -51.85
N THR A 128 -38.44 6.32 -51.43
CA THR A 128 -37.12 5.65 -51.52
C THR A 128 -37.04 4.62 -52.65
N ARG A 129 -38.16 4.25 -53.29
CA ARG A 129 -38.14 3.41 -54.51
C ARG A 129 -37.58 4.18 -55.71
N ASP A 130 -36.75 3.50 -56.52
CA ASP A 130 -36.17 4.03 -57.76
C ASP A 130 -37.16 4.12 -58.93
N GLU A 131 -38.36 3.53 -58.81
CA GLU A 131 -39.40 3.60 -59.83
C GLU A 131 -40.14 4.95 -59.82
N PRO A 132 -40.49 5.50 -61.00
CA PRO A 132 -41.18 6.78 -61.13
C PRO A 132 -42.63 6.69 -60.61
N THR A 133 -42.79 6.87 -59.30
CA THR A 133 -44.09 6.92 -58.66
C THR A 133 -44.81 8.23 -59.05
N PRO A 134 -46.12 8.21 -59.37
CA PRO A 134 -46.86 9.42 -59.72
C PRO A 134 -46.77 10.47 -58.60
N ARG A 135 -46.22 11.65 -58.92
CA ARG A 135 -45.96 12.74 -57.95
C ARG A 135 -47.21 13.16 -57.16
N GLY A 136 -48.41 12.98 -57.73
CA GLY A 136 -49.69 13.28 -57.09
C GLY A 136 -50.00 12.37 -55.89
N VAL A 137 -49.78 11.06 -56.01
CA VAL A 137 -50.04 10.09 -54.92
C VAL A 137 -49.09 10.34 -53.75
N LEU A 138 -47.81 10.57 -54.08
CA LEU A 138 -46.76 10.85 -53.10
C LEU A 138 -47.02 12.17 -52.34
N ALA A 139 -47.57 13.17 -53.02
CA ALA A 139 -47.98 14.44 -52.42
C ALA A 139 -49.24 14.29 -51.53
N ILE A 140 -50.19 13.43 -51.87
CA ILE A 140 -51.41 13.21 -51.08
C ILE A 140 -51.07 12.49 -49.77
N ILE A 141 -50.32 11.38 -49.85
CA ILE A 141 -49.90 10.62 -48.67
C ILE A 141 -48.97 11.48 -47.79
N GLY A 142 -48.04 12.23 -48.40
CA GLY A 142 -47.17 13.16 -47.68
C GLY A 142 -47.92 14.28 -46.96
N ARG A 143 -48.96 14.85 -47.58
CA ARG A 143 -49.82 15.87 -46.93
C ARG A 143 -50.65 15.26 -45.80
N PHE A 144 -51.14 14.04 -45.95
CA PHE A 144 -51.89 13.35 -44.90
C PHE A 144 -50.99 13.06 -43.69
N ALA A 145 -49.80 12.50 -43.93
CA ALA A 145 -48.80 12.26 -42.91
C ALA A 145 -48.40 13.57 -42.20
N ALA A 146 -48.10 14.62 -42.96
CA ALA A 146 -47.66 15.90 -42.39
C ALA A 146 -48.77 16.65 -41.64
N ARG A 147 -50.03 16.56 -42.08
CA ARG A 147 -51.17 17.14 -41.37
C ARG A 147 -51.40 16.45 -40.03
N ASN A 148 -51.29 15.13 -39.99
CA ASN A 148 -51.49 14.36 -38.77
C ASN A 148 -50.24 14.40 -37.86
N LEU A 149 -49.06 14.68 -38.42
CA LEU A 149 -47.82 14.96 -37.67
C LEU A 149 -47.80 16.34 -37.00
N ARG A 150 -48.50 17.35 -37.55
CA ARG A 150 -48.52 18.74 -37.00
C ARG A 150 -49.07 18.85 -35.57
N GLY A 151 -49.77 17.83 -35.07
CA GLY A 151 -50.23 17.75 -33.67
C GLY A 151 -49.25 17.04 -32.73
N ALA A 152 -48.16 16.46 -33.24
CA ALA A 152 -47.15 15.73 -32.48
C ALA A 152 -45.90 16.60 -32.31
N ASP A 153 -45.69 17.14 -31.11
CA ASP A 153 -44.44 17.82 -30.77
C ASP A 153 -43.29 16.82 -30.80
N SER A 154 -42.37 17.00 -31.77
CA SER A 154 -41.18 16.15 -32.01
C SER A 154 -40.28 15.94 -30.79
N THR A 155 -40.38 16.81 -29.80
CA THR A 155 -39.60 16.81 -28.55
C THR A 155 -40.27 16.02 -27.43
N THR A 156 -41.58 15.77 -27.51
CA THR A 156 -42.39 15.05 -26.52
C THR A 156 -42.55 13.56 -26.86
N VAL A 157 -42.09 13.14 -28.05
CA VAL A 157 -42.20 11.77 -28.61
C VAL A 157 -41.34 10.74 -27.86
N LEU A 158 -40.53 11.15 -26.89
CA LEU A 158 -39.72 10.23 -26.11
C LEU A 158 -40.11 10.21 -24.64
N ASP A 159 -40.47 9.01 -24.19
CA ASP A 159 -40.72 8.65 -22.80
C ASP A 159 -39.41 8.77 -21.99
N ASN A 160 -39.05 10.02 -21.68
CA ASN A 160 -37.88 10.36 -20.87
C ASN A 160 -38.07 9.92 -19.41
N GLY A 161 -39.26 9.43 -19.02
CA GLY A 161 -39.56 8.98 -17.67
C GLY A 161 -38.62 7.87 -17.21
N ASN A 162 -38.30 6.90 -18.08
CA ASN A 162 -37.38 5.83 -17.73
C ASN A 162 -35.92 6.30 -17.66
N LEU A 163 -35.51 7.20 -18.56
CA LEU A 163 -34.18 7.82 -18.50
C LEU A 163 -34.02 8.66 -17.23
N LEU A 164 -35.03 9.45 -16.87
CA LEU A 164 -35.04 10.29 -15.67
C LEU A 164 -35.04 9.45 -14.37
N LYS A 165 -35.81 8.36 -14.33
CA LYS A 165 -35.80 7.43 -13.18
C LYS A 165 -34.43 6.76 -13.05
N LEU A 166 -33.82 6.34 -14.16
CA LEU A 166 -32.51 5.69 -14.16
C LEU A 166 -31.39 6.66 -13.78
N THR A 167 -31.41 7.89 -14.29
CA THR A 167 -30.43 8.93 -13.90
C THR A 167 -30.63 9.36 -12.45
N ALA A 168 -31.87 9.50 -11.97
CA ALA A 168 -32.14 9.78 -10.56
C ALA A 168 -31.63 8.65 -9.65
N PHE A 169 -31.85 7.39 -10.03
CA PHE A 169 -31.31 6.23 -9.31
C PHE A 169 -29.77 6.23 -9.29
N PHE A 170 -29.15 6.50 -10.43
CA PHE A 170 -27.69 6.64 -10.53
C PHE A 170 -27.16 7.74 -9.59
N ILE A 171 -27.77 8.92 -9.62
CA ILE A 171 -27.38 10.05 -8.76
C ILE A 171 -27.58 9.70 -7.28
N ALA A 172 -28.68 9.02 -6.92
CA ALA A 172 -28.94 8.58 -5.55
C ALA A 172 -27.88 7.58 -5.07
N CYS A 173 -27.52 6.59 -5.90
CA CYS A 173 -26.43 5.65 -5.59
C CYS A 173 -25.08 6.37 -5.46
N LEU A 174 -24.78 7.33 -6.35
CA LEU A 174 -23.54 8.09 -6.33
C LEU A 174 -23.44 8.95 -5.07
N LEU A 175 -24.53 9.61 -4.69
CA LEU A 175 -24.59 10.44 -3.50
C LEU A 175 -24.44 9.58 -2.22
N SER A 176 -25.10 8.42 -2.17
CA SER A 176 -24.97 7.47 -1.07
C SER A 176 -23.51 6.98 -0.93
N PHE A 177 -22.84 6.68 -2.06
CA PHE A 177 -21.44 6.29 -2.06
C PHE A 177 -20.50 7.41 -1.60
N LEU A 178 -20.75 8.66 -2.03
CA LEU A 178 -19.97 9.83 -1.58
C LEU A 178 -20.12 10.07 -0.08
N ILE A 179 -21.35 9.99 0.46
CA ILE A 179 -21.61 10.11 1.89
C ILE A 179 -20.88 9.01 2.66
N TYR A 180 -20.97 7.75 2.18
CA TYR A 180 -20.24 6.63 2.78
C TYR A 180 -18.73 6.85 2.75
N SER A 181 -18.18 7.32 1.63
CA SER A 181 -16.75 7.58 1.48
C SER A 181 -16.23 8.69 2.40
N PHE A 182 -17.08 9.65 2.79
CA PHE A 182 -16.71 10.71 3.72
C PHE A 182 -16.88 10.28 5.18
N ALA A 183 -17.86 9.43 5.48
CA ALA A 183 -18.13 8.91 6.82
C ALA A 183 -17.26 7.69 7.20
N ALA A 184 -16.71 6.97 6.22
CA ALA A 184 -15.92 5.78 6.46
C ALA A 184 -14.59 6.12 7.16
N PRO A 185 -14.24 5.42 8.26
CA PRO A 185 -12.97 5.63 8.95
C PRO A 185 -11.73 5.15 8.16
N LYS A 186 -11.94 4.42 7.06
CA LYS A 186 -10.90 3.93 6.14
C LYS A 186 -10.98 4.70 4.81
N SER A 187 -9.84 5.00 4.23
CA SER A 187 -9.74 5.82 3.01
C SER A 187 -10.16 5.04 1.76
N THR A 188 -11.38 5.29 1.29
CA THR A 188 -11.95 4.72 0.05
C THR A 188 -11.06 4.94 -1.19
N TRP A 189 -10.30 6.05 -1.22
CA TRP A 189 -9.37 6.35 -2.31
C TRP A 189 -8.23 5.33 -2.43
N ILE A 190 -7.76 4.79 -1.30
CA ILE A 190 -6.73 3.75 -1.26
C ILE A 190 -7.31 2.42 -1.73
N SER A 191 -8.55 2.09 -1.34
CA SER A 191 -9.22 0.89 -1.86
C SER A 191 -9.49 0.99 -3.37
N LEU A 192 -9.86 2.17 -3.88
CA LEU A 192 -10.09 2.39 -5.31
C LEU A 192 -8.79 2.27 -6.13
N SER A 193 -7.69 2.89 -5.67
CA SER A 193 -6.39 2.76 -6.34
C SER A 193 -5.88 1.32 -6.34
N ARG A 194 -6.16 0.56 -5.28
CA ARG A 194 -5.84 -0.87 -5.17
C ARG A 194 -6.63 -1.75 -6.13
N ILE A 195 -7.87 -1.38 -6.47
CA ILE A 195 -8.69 -2.08 -7.48
C ILE A 195 -8.15 -1.84 -8.90
N PHE A 196 -7.69 -0.62 -9.20
CA PHE A 196 -7.12 -0.29 -10.51
C PHE A 196 -5.69 -0.79 -10.71
N MET A 197 -4.95 -1.06 -9.63
CA MET A 197 -3.57 -1.55 -9.67
C MET A 197 -3.37 -2.78 -8.76
N PRO A 198 -3.87 -3.97 -9.16
CA PRO A 198 -3.80 -5.18 -8.35
C PRO A 198 -2.37 -5.68 -8.08
N TRP A 199 -1.40 -5.27 -8.90
CA TRP A 199 0.03 -5.61 -8.79
C TRP A 199 0.85 -4.68 -7.89
N ALA A 200 0.29 -3.55 -7.43
CA ALA A 200 1.00 -2.66 -6.51
C ALA A 200 0.84 -3.18 -5.07
N SER A 201 1.95 -3.36 -4.36
CA SER A 201 2.01 -3.75 -2.94
C SER A 201 1.61 -2.58 -2.03
N ILE A 202 0.41 -2.04 -2.24
CA ILE A 202 -0.15 -0.97 -1.42
C ILE A 202 -0.70 -1.63 -0.15
N ALA A 203 -0.16 -1.21 1.00
CA ALA A 203 -0.65 -1.60 2.31
C ALA A 203 -2.16 -1.31 2.40
N PRO A 204 -2.96 -2.20 3.02
CA PRO A 204 -4.39 -1.95 3.20
C PRO A 204 -4.61 -0.59 3.87
N ALA A 205 -5.74 0.07 3.57
CA ALA A 205 -6.16 1.24 4.32
C ALA A 205 -6.42 0.82 5.77
N SER A 206 -5.42 1.02 6.63
CA SER A 206 -5.54 0.78 8.06
C SER A 206 -6.12 2.03 8.72
N ARG A 207 -7.02 1.81 9.68
CA ARG A 207 -7.51 2.88 10.56
C ARG A 207 -6.35 3.40 11.41
N VAL A 208 -5.49 2.50 11.87
CA VAL A 208 -4.32 2.83 12.67
C VAL A 208 -3.17 3.23 11.75
N LEU A 209 -2.49 4.32 12.07
CA LEU A 209 -1.27 4.75 11.40
C LEU A 209 -0.09 4.62 12.36
N ILE A 210 0.86 3.75 12.02
CA ILE A 210 2.16 3.70 12.69
C ILE A 210 3.00 4.83 12.10
N THR A 211 3.29 5.85 12.91
CA THR A 211 3.97 7.07 12.45
C THR A 211 5.48 6.90 12.48
N GLU A 212 5.99 6.28 13.55
CA GLU A 212 7.42 6.13 13.77
C GLU A 212 7.68 4.86 14.59
N VAL A 213 8.74 4.14 14.20
CA VAL A 213 9.27 2.99 14.94
C VAL A 213 10.76 3.27 15.16
N THR A 214 11.15 3.40 16.42
CA THR A 214 12.56 3.56 16.79
C THR A 214 13.04 2.31 17.54
N PRO A 215 14.22 1.77 17.22
CA PRO A 215 15.21 2.25 16.24
C PRO A 215 15.03 1.76 14.79
N GLY A 216 14.15 0.79 14.52
CA GLY A 216 14.01 0.18 13.18
C GLY A 216 15.14 -0.81 12.89
N ASP A 217 15.82 -0.67 11.74
CA ASP A 217 16.98 -1.52 11.42
C ASP A 217 18.18 -1.14 12.29
N THR A 218 18.67 -2.06 13.10
CA THR A 218 19.76 -1.76 14.04
C THR A 218 20.68 -2.95 14.28
N THR A 219 21.87 -2.65 14.79
CA THR A 219 22.86 -3.64 15.23
C THR A 219 23.07 -3.44 16.72
N ILE A 220 22.92 -4.50 17.51
CA ILE A 220 23.17 -4.47 18.96
C ILE A 220 24.27 -5.44 19.35
N THR A 221 24.91 -5.18 20.49
CA THR A 221 25.84 -6.13 21.09
C THR A 221 25.08 -7.31 21.68
N GLN A 222 25.64 -8.51 21.53
CA GLN A 222 25.08 -9.75 22.06
C GLN A 222 24.85 -9.64 23.58
N GLY A 223 23.65 -10.00 24.03
CA GLY A 223 23.25 -9.95 25.44
C GLY A 223 22.70 -8.60 25.91
N THR A 224 22.60 -7.60 25.03
CA THR A 224 21.98 -6.30 25.36
C THR A 224 20.47 -6.33 25.07
N ASN A 225 19.71 -5.54 25.83
CA ASN A 225 18.28 -5.32 25.59
C ASN A 225 18.05 -4.20 24.57
N LEU A 226 17.03 -4.34 23.73
CA LEU A 226 16.66 -3.36 22.73
C LEU A 226 15.40 -2.58 23.19
N PRO A 227 15.50 -1.28 23.51
CA PRO A 227 14.31 -0.46 23.72
C PRO A 227 13.66 -0.16 22.37
N VAL A 228 12.42 -0.64 22.19
CA VAL A 228 11.61 -0.39 20.99
C VAL A 228 10.48 0.56 21.37
N ASN A 229 10.43 1.72 20.72
CA ASN A 229 9.37 2.70 20.90
C ASN A 229 8.59 2.88 19.59
N VAL A 230 7.27 2.95 19.72
CA VAL A 230 6.34 3.02 18.59
C VAL A 230 5.33 4.14 18.85
N SER A 231 5.26 5.06 17.91
CA SER A 231 4.27 6.14 17.89
C SER A 231 3.13 5.80 16.93
N THR A 232 1.90 5.80 17.43
CA THR A 232 0.70 5.44 16.65
C THR A 232 -0.36 6.54 16.68
N ARG A 233 -1.22 6.58 15.67
CA ARG A 233 -2.39 7.45 15.59
C ARG A 233 -3.62 6.64 15.19
N GLY A 234 -4.79 6.95 15.75
CA GLY A 234 -6.06 6.29 15.38
C GLY A 234 -6.34 4.96 16.10
N MET A 235 -5.64 4.68 17.20
CA MET A 235 -5.88 3.51 18.07
C MET A 235 -7.12 3.70 18.94
N TYR A 236 -7.95 2.66 19.07
CA TYR A 236 -8.99 2.59 20.11
C TYR A 236 -8.43 1.97 21.39
N GLN A 237 -9.13 2.17 22.53
CA GLN A 237 -8.71 1.64 23.84
C GLN A 237 -8.60 0.10 23.91
N GLN A 238 -9.23 -0.62 22.98
CA GLN A 238 -9.21 -2.08 22.92
C GLN A 238 -8.12 -2.61 21.98
N ASP A 239 -7.49 -1.76 21.16
CA ASP A 239 -6.45 -2.17 20.24
C ASP A 239 -5.14 -2.35 21.01
N ALA A 240 -4.49 -3.49 20.83
CA ALA A 240 -3.17 -3.77 21.41
C ALA A 240 -2.07 -3.53 20.37
N VAL A 241 -0.91 -3.07 20.83
CA VAL A 241 0.32 -3.05 20.04
C VAL A 241 1.16 -4.25 20.44
N VAL A 242 1.60 -5.01 19.44
CA VAL A 242 2.33 -6.26 19.60
C VAL A 242 3.59 -6.20 18.74
N LEU A 243 4.73 -6.55 19.33
CA LEU A 243 5.95 -6.83 18.59
C LEU A 243 5.93 -8.31 18.21
N ARG A 244 5.91 -8.58 16.90
CA ARG A 244 6.09 -9.93 16.35
C ARG A 244 7.54 -10.11 15.93
N TYR A 245 8.17 -11.23 16.26
CA TYR A 245 9.53 -11.52 15.81
C TYR A 245 9.72 -12.97 15.35
N ASP A 246 10.65 -13.13 14.42
CA ASP A 246 11.10 -14.39 13.84
C ASP A 246 12.62 -14.48 14.01
N LEU A 247 13.11 -15.54 14.66
CA LEU A 247 14.55 -15.82 14.74
C LEU A 247 15.08 -16.24 13.37
N SER A 248 16.30 -15.81 13.06
CA SER A 248 16.95 -16.12 11.78
C SER A 248 17.25 -17.61 11.59
N ASP A 249 17.31 -18.40 12.68
CA ASP A 249 17.51 -19.85 12.66
C ASP A 249 16.22 -20.66 12.45
N GLY A 250 15.06 -19.99 12.41
CA GLY A 250 13.75 -20.61 12.26
C GLY A 250 13.25 -21.38 13.49
N GLN A 251 13.97 -21.40 14.62
CA GLN A 251 13.53 -22.11 15.83
C GLN A 251 12.31 -21.47 16.48
N LYS A 252 12.19 -20.14 16.37
CA LYS A 252 11.04 -19.38 16.86
C LYS A 252 10.50 -18.51 15.75
N VAL A 253 9.29 -18.85 15.30
CA VAL A 253 8.55 -18.12 14.27
C VAL A 253 7.27 -17.55 14.87
N ALA A 254 6.91 -16.35 14.45
CA ALA A 254 5.71 -15.61 14.78
C ALA A 254 5.46 -15.44 16.29
N GLN A 255 6.52 -15.26 17.05
CA GLN A 255 6.40 -14.99 18.49
C GLN A 255 5.90 -13.57 18.71
N ARG A 256 4.94 -13.42 19.62
CA ARG A 256 4.23 -12.15 19.86
C ARG A 256 4.47 -11.68 21.30
N ILE A 257 4.89 -10.43 21.44
CA ILE A 257 5.09 -9.79 22.75
C ILE A 257 4.25 -8.51 22.79
N PRO A 258 3.30 -8.39 23.73
CA PRO A 258 2.51 -7.17 23.88
C PRO A 258 3.40 -6.02 24.38
N MET A 259 3.26 -4.86 23.76
CA MET A 259 3.94 -3.63 24.19
C MET A 259 3.14 -2.93 25.29
N LYS A 260 3.83 -2.22 26.18
CA LYS A 260 3.17 -1.43 27.22
C LYS A 260 2.92 -0.02 26.70
N THR A 261 1.79 0.58 27.09
CA THR A 261 1.53 2.00 26.81
C THR A 261 2.43 2.86 27.70
N ASP A 262 3.10 3.83 27.10
CA ASP A 262 3.95 4.79 27.81
C ASP A 262 3.18 6.11 28.04
N ILE A 263 2.63 6.66 26.96
CA ILE A 263 1.82 7.89 26.98
C ILE A 263 0.44 7.56 26.41
N GLN A 264 -0.61 7.77 27.21
CA GLN A 264 -2.05 7.56 26.95
C GLN A 264 -2.42 7.24 25.48
N GLY A 265 -2.21 5.99 25.06
CA GLY A 265 -2.67 5.46 23.76
C GLY A 265 -1.98 5.99 22.49
N LEU A 266 -0.93 6.81 22.62
CA LEU A 266 -0.18 7.41 21.50
C LEU A 266 1.20 6.79 21.32
N SER A 267 1.89 6.51 22.43
CA SER A 267 3.24 5.95 22.45
C SER A 267 3.27 4.64 23.22
N TYR A 268 3.93 3.64 22.63
CA TYR A 268 4.12 2.31 23.19
C TYR A 268 5.60 2.00 23.27
N SER A 269 6.03 1.45 24.40
CA SER A 269 7.42 1.07 24.64
C SER A 269 7.52 -0.39 25.07
N LEU A 270 8.59 -1.03 24.62
CA LEU A 270 8.95 -2.39 25.00
C LEU A 270 10.47 -2.47 25.15
N LEU A 271 10.94 -2.94 26.29
CA LEU A 271 12.33 -3.33 26.47
C LEU A 271 12.48 -4.79 26.01
N PHE A 272 12.73 -4.97 24.72
CA PHE A 272 12.87 -6.30 24.13
C PHE A 272 14.17 -6.95 24.59
N GLY A 273 14.11 -8.21 25.03
CA GLY A 273 15.23 -8.94 25.63
C GLY A 273 15.19 -9.06 27.16
N ASP A 274 14.43 -8.20 27.85
CA ASP A 274 14.37 -8.19 29.32
C ASP A 274 13.87 -9.52 29.91
N SER A 275 12.84 -10.11 29.30
CA SER A 275 12.29 -11.42 29.71
C SER A 275 13.20 -12.60 29.39
N PHE A 276 14.24 -12.42 28.58
CA PHE A 276 15.13 -13.48 28.09
C PHE A 276 16.58 -13.31 28.54
N GLY A 277 16.89 -12.27 29.33
CA GLY A 277 18.25 -11.97 29.78
C GLY A 277 19.15 -11.38 28.69
N GLY A 278 18.58 -10.69 27.71
CA GLY A 278 19.29 -10.12 26.58
C GLY A 278 19.03 -10.85 25.26
N ILE A 279 19.41 -10.21 24.16
CA ILE A 279 19.20 -10.74 22.82
C ILE A 279 20.51 -11.35 22.30
N HIS A 280 20.48 -12.63 21.96
CA HIS A 280 21.69 -13.40 21.60
C HIS A 280 21.78 -13.82 20.13
N GLN A 281 20.67 -13.82 19.39
CA GLN A 281 20.61 -14.26 17.99
C GLN A 281 19.92 -13.24 17.07
N PRO A 282 20.43 -13.04 15.84
CA PRO A 282 19.83 -12.10 14.90
C PRO A 282 18.40 -12.52 14.55
N LEU A 283 17.53 -11.53 14.34
CA LEU A 283 16.10 -11.74 14.14
C LEU A 283 15.50 -10.66 13.25
N LEU A 284 14.33 -10.98 12.70
CA LEU A 284 13.46 -10.04 12.02
C LEU A 284 12.28 -9.73 12.94
N TYR A 285 11.88 -8.47 13.01
CA TYR A 285 10.72 -8.09 13.81
C TYR A 285 9.77 -7.16 13.05
N TRP A 286 8.51 -7.18 13.46
CA TRP A 286 7.41 -6.39 12.94
C TRP A 286 6.64 -5.79 14.12
N ILE A 287 6.03 -4.64 13.87
CA ILE A 287 5.13 -4.00 14.81
C ILE A 287 3.71 -4.15 14.26
N GLU A 288 2.85 -4.83 15.01
CA GLU A 288 1.43 -5.01 14.73
C GLU A 288 0.65 -4.09 15.67
N ALA A 289 -0.05 -3.10 15.13
CA ALA A 289 -0.87 -2.15 15.90
C ALA A 289 -2.29 -2.14 15.33
N GLY A 290 -3.22 -2.85 15.99
CA GLY A 290 -4.58 -3.01 15.50
C GLY A 290 -4.63 -3.65 14.10
N ASP A 291 -4.94 -2.85 13.07
CA ASP A 291 -5.00 -3.26 11.67
C ASP A 291 -3.78 -2.82 10.82
N ALA A 292 -2.79 -2.16 11.44
CA ALA A 292 -1.56 -1.72 10.80
C ALA A 292 -0.38 -2.65 11.13
N VAL A 293 0.48 -2.87 10.14
CA VAL A 293 1.73 -3.64 10.30
C VAL A 293 2.88 -2.82 9.73
N ALA A 294 3.94 -2.63 10.52
CA ALA A 294 5.19 -2.01 10.09
C ALA A 294 6.35 -3.02 10.17
N GLY A 295 7.20 -3.06 9.14
CA GLY A 295 8.35 -3.96 9.02
C GLY A 295 8.35 -4.74 7.70
N PRO A 296 9.26 -5.73 7.53
CA PRO A 296 10.21 -6.23 8.53
C PRO A 296 11.32 -5.23 8.86
N PHE A 297 11.73 -5.21 10.12
CA PHE A 297 12.96 -4.58 10.59
C PHE A 297 14.00 -5.65 10.93
N GLN A 298 15.25 -5.42 10.52
CA GLN A 298 16.35 -6.35 10.71
C GLN A 298 17.19 -5.98 11.94
N LEU A 299 17.20 -6.89 12.92
CA LEU A 299 18.09 -6.80 14.08
C LEU A 299 19.33 -7.67 13.86
N ARG A 300 20.47 -7.00 13.66
CA ARG A 300 21.78 -7.66 13.61
C ARG A 300 22.40 -7.69 15.00
N ILE A 301 23.20 -8.73 15.24
CA ILE A 301 23.91 -8.89 16.50
C ILE A 301 25.40 -8.96 16.26
N GLN A 302 26.13 -8.22 17.06
CA GLN A 302 27.58 -8.25 17.11
C GLN A 302 28.01 -8.94 18.40
N SER A 303 28.89 -9.93 18.28
CA SER A 303 29.46 -10.61 19.45
C SER A 303 30.35 -9.66 20.25
N VAL A 304 30.41 -9.84 21.57
CA VAL A 304 31.34 -9.09 22.43
C VAL A 304 32.78 -9.48 22.08
N PRO A 305 33.74 -8.52 22.05
CA PRO A 305 35.15 -8.82 21.94
C PRO A 305 35.64 -9.71 23.10
N ILE A 306 36.25 -10.84 22.77
CA ILE A 306 36.86 -11.76 23.74
C ILE A 306 38.33 -11.92 23.36
N VAL A 307 39.21 -11.77 24.36
CA VAL A 307 40.65 -12.03 24.23
C VAL A 307 40.96 -13.38 24.86
N ALA A 308 41.62 -14.26 24.12
CA ALA A 308 42.11 -15.54 24.61
C ALA A 308 43.64 -15.63 24.45
N ILE A 309 44.32 -16.15 25.48
CA ILE A 309 45.76 -16.37 25.44
C ILE A 309 46.03 -17.69 24.70
N ASP A 310 46.84 -17.65 23.65
CA ASP A 310 47.26 -18.83 22.91
C ASP A 310 48.46 -19.49 23.57
N ARG A 311 49.52 -18.70 23.71
CA ARG A 311 50.77 -19.15 24.32
C ARG A 311 51.57 -18.01 24.94
N LEU A 312 52.34 -18.36 25.96
CA LEU A 312 53.37 -17.55 26.58
C LEU A 312 54.72 -18.22 26.32
N GLU A 313 55.67 -17.49 25.74
CA GLU A 313 57.05 -17.94 25.59
C GLU A 313 57.91 -17.29 26.68
N LEU A 314 58.49 -18.11 27.54
CA LEU A 314 59.36 -17.71 28.64
C LEU A 314 60.80 -17.98 28.26
N LYS A 315 61.60 -16.92 28.16
CA LYS A 315 63.05 -17.01 28.00
C LYS A 315 63.74 -16.68 29.31
N TYR A 316 64.21 -17.73 29.99
CA TYR A 316 64.83 -17.58 31.30
C TYR A 316 66.21 -16.93 31.20
N PRO A 317 66.62 -16.15 32.21
CA PRO A 317 67.96 -15.59 32.26
C PRO A 317 69.04 -16.67 32.32
N LYS A 318 70.21 -16.38 31.74
CA LYS A 318 71.35 -17.31 31.72
C LYS A 318 71.76 -17.82 33.11
N TYR A 319 71.61 -16.98 34.15
CA TYR A 319 72.00 -17.33 35.53
C TYR A 319 71.14 -18.46 36.14
N THR A 320 69.98 -18.74 35.57
CA THR A 320 69.08 -19.79 36.06
C THR A 320 69.41 -21.17 35.49
N GLU A 321 70.18 -21.24 34.40
CA GLU A 321 70.46 -22.46 33.63
C GLU A 321 69.21 -23.22 33.15
N LEU A 322 68.04 -22.59 33.19
CA LEU A 322 66.77 -23.17 32.73
C LEU A 322 66.62 -23.03 31.22
N LYS A 323 65.99 -24.03 30.58
CA LYS A 323 65.63 -23.98 29.16
C LYS A 323 64.36 -23.15 28.95
N ASP A 324 64.29 -22.46 27.81
CA ASP A 324 63.09 -21.75 27.36
C ASP A 324 61.85 -22.64 27.48
N ARG A 325 60.75 -22.07 28.00
CA ARG A 325 59.50 -22.78 28.27
C ARG A 325 58.35 -22.12 27.53
N ILE A 326 57.48 -22.92 26.92
CA ILE A 326 56.25 -22.47 26.29
C ILE A 326 55.07 -22.96 27.12
N ILE A 327 54.20 -22.06 27.52
CA ILE A 327 52.96 -22.35 28.23
C ILE A 327 51.82 -22.08 27.26
N SER A 328 50.92 -23.05 27.06
CA SER A 328 49.80 -22.93 26.12
C SER A 328 48.49 -22.79 26.87
N LYS A 329 47.62 -21.87 26.43
CA LYS A 329 46.25 -21.64 26.93
C LYS A 329 46.10 -21.31 28.42
N ASP A 330 47.21 -21.13 29.13
CA ASP A 330 47.23 -20.73 30.54
C ASP A 330 47.88 -19.35 30.67
N GLY A 331 47.29 -18.51 31.51
CA GLY A 331 47.79 -17.18 31.85
C GLY A 331 48.55 -17.15 33.18
N SER A 332 48.51 -18.22 33.97
CA SER A 332 49.25 -18.28 35.21
C SER A 332 50.63 -18.90 34.97
N PHE A 333 51.68 -18.24 35.45
CA PHE A 333 53.03 -18.76 35.38
C PHE A 333 53.90 -18.22 36.51
N GLU A 334 54.92 -18.99 36.86
CA GLU A 334 55.98 -18.59 37.78
C GLU A 334 57.27 -18.45 36.99
N ALA A 335 57.98 -17.33 37.19
CA ALA A 335 59.21 -17.03 36.49
C ALA A 335 60.21 -16.31 37.40
N PRO A 336 61.51 -16.65 37.34
CA PRO A 336 62.57 -15.89 37.99
C PRO A 336 62.65 -14.44 37.47
N GLU A 337 63.18 -13.54 38.28
CA GLU A 337 63.42 -12.14 37.91
C GLU A 337 64.30 -12.04 36.65
N GLY A 338 63.96 -11.16 35.73
CA GLY A 338 64.65 -10.97 34.46
C GLY A 338 64.21 -11.90 33.34
N THR A 339 63.23 -12.79 33.57
CA THR A 339 62.66 -13.64 32.52
C THR A 339 61.96 -12.78 31.47
N LYS A 340 62.30 -12.95 30.20
CA LYS A 340 61.60 -12.29 29.09
C LYS A 340 60.37 -13.11 28.72
N ILE A 341 59.21 -12.48 28.74
CA ILE A 341 57.92 -13.10 28.47
C ILE A 341 57.39 -12.51 27.17
N ARG A 342 57.03 -13.38 26.22
CA ARG A 342 56.29 -13.01 25.01
C ARG A 342 54.89 -13.60 25.06
N LEU A 343 53.90 -12.73 24.97
CA LEU A 343 52.50 -13.10 24.90
C LEU A 343 52.05 -13.16 23.44
N PHE A 344 51.41 -14.27 23.11
CA PHE A 344 50.62 -14.45 21.90
C PHE A 344 49.18 -14.69 22.33
N ALA A 345 48.29 -13.79 21.96
CA ALA A 345 46.86 -13.89 22.22
C ALA A 345 46.08 -13.61 20.94
N HIS A 346 44.87 -14.17 20.84
CA HIS A 346 43.95 -13.88 19.76
C HIS A 346 42.63 -13.30 20.27
N CYS A 347 41.99 -12.55 19.40
CA CYS A 347 40.65 -12.01 19.58
C CYS A 347 39.69 -12.67 18.59
N ASN A 348 38.42 -12.78 18.98
CA ASN A 348 37.35 -13.21 18.06
C ASN A 348 37.02 -12.17 16.96
N GLN A 349 37.52 -10.94 17.08
CA GLN A 349 37.29 -9.83 16.16
C GLN A 349 38.58 -8.99 16.00
N PRO A 350 38.74 -8.26 14.88
CA PRO A 350 39.87 -7.34 14.71
C PRO A 350 39.87 -6.23 15.77
N MET A 351 41.03 -5.85 16.30
CA MET A 351 41.14 -4.84 17.37
C MET A 351 42.02 -3.66 16.97
N ASP A 352 41.58 -2.44 17.28
CA ASP A 352 42.32 -1.21 16.97
C ASP A 352 43.41 -0.94 18.00
N LYS A 353 43.12 -1.17 19.28
CA LYS A 353 44.03 -0.90 20.39
C LYS A 353 44.01 -2.07 21.36
N SER A 354 45.17 -2.41 21.89
CA SER A 354 45.26 -3.37 22.99
C SER A 354 46.41 -3.00 23.94
N ARG A 355 46.24 -3.37 25.21
CA ARG A 355 47.22 -3.15 26.28
C ARG A 355 47.14 -4.22 27.35
N ILE A 356 48.25 -4.43 28.03
CA ILE A 356 48.34 -5.14 29.30
C ILE A 356 48.35 -4.11 30.43
N GLU A 357 47.45 -4.28 31.39
CA GLU A 357 47.38 -3.52 32.63
C GLU A 357 47.95 -4.41 33.74
N PHE A 358 49.08 -4.02 34.34
CA PHE A 358 49.71 -4.76 35.44
C PHE A 358 49.16 -4.28 36.78
N ASN A 359 48.90 -5.23 37.68
CA ASN A 359 48.27 -5.06 38.99
C ASN A 359 47.08 -4.09 38.96
N PRO A 360 46.05 -4.34 38.12
CA PRO A 360 44.95 -3.41 37.96
C PRO A 360 44.04 -3.42 39.19
N ILE A 361 43.71 -2.23 39.66
CA ILE A 361 42.65 -1.96 40.63
C ILE A 361 41.41 -1.58 39.83
N ILE A 362 40.38 -2.41 39.89
CA ILE A 362 39.14 -2.24 39.10
C ILE A 362 38.02 -1.84 40.05
N GLU A 363 37.40 -0.69 39.78
CA GLU A 363 36.24 -0.20 40.52
C GLU A 363 35.05 -0.09 39.56
N ARG A 364 33.93 -0.76 39.89
CA ARG A 364 32.70 -0.77 39.06
C ARG A 364 32.94 -1.10 37.58
N GLY A 365 33.90 -1.99 37.30
CA GLY A 365 34.25 -2.44 35.93
C GLY A 365 35.21 -1.52 35.17
N VAL A 366 35.56 -0.35 35.73
CA VAL A 366 36.51 0.61 35.15
C VAL A 366 37.86 0.48 35.85
N LEU A 367 38.95 0.71 35.09
CA LEU A 367 40.30 0.75 35.67
C LEU A 367 40.44 2.02 36.53
N ALA A 368 40.65 1.84 37.83
CA ALA A 368 40.94 2.95 38.75
C ALA A 368 42.44 3.27 38.79
N ALA A 369 43.28 2.24 38.86
CA ALA A 369 44.73 2.37 38.82
C ALA A 369 45.39 1.08 38.29
N ALA A 370 46.59 1.20 37.72
CA ALA A 370 47.46 0.08 37.37
C ALA A 370 48.90 0.46 37.75
N SER A 371 49.73 -0.51 38.12
CA SER A 371 51.15 -0.25 38.45
C SER A 371 51.95 0.15 37.21
N SER A 372 51.63 -0.46 36.07
CA SER A 372 52.20 -0.14 34.77
C SER A 372 51.26 -0.59 33.66
N MET A 373 51.42 0.00 32.49
CA MET A 373 50.68 -0.37 31.29
C MET A 373 51.66 -0.60 30.15
N LEU A 374 51.40 -1.63 29.35
CA LEU A 374 52.16 -1.94 28.14
C LEU A 374 51.20 -2.05 26.97
N ASP A 375 51.36 -1.22 25.96
CA ASP A 375 50.57 -1.35 24.73
C ASP A 375 51.04 -2.58 23.94
N LEU A 376 50.06 -3.35 23.45
CA LEU A 376 50.28 -4.54 22.65
C LEU A 376 50.28 -4.18 21.16
N SER A 377 51.12 -4.87 20.39
CA SER A 377 51.03 -4.82 18.93
C SER A 377 49.80 -5.60 18.46
N THR A 378 48.93 -4.95 17.69
CA THR A 378 47.70 -5.54 17.16
C THR A 378 47.83 -5.73 15.65
N SER A 379 47.50 -6.93 15.16
CA SER A 379 47.44 -7.23 13.73
C SER A 379 46.17 -8.01 13.43
N GLY A 380 45.11 -7.30 13.03
CA GLY A 380 43.79 -7.89 12.88
C GLY A 380 43.31 -8.50 14.20
N THR A 381 43.19 -9.82 14.25
CA THR A 381 42.76 -10.60 15.43
C THR A 381 43.91 -10.99 16.36
N GLU A 382 45.16 -10.82 15.97
CA GLU A 382 46.31 -11.24 16.78
C GLU A 382 46.84 -10.09 17.66
N LEU A 383 47.19 -10.43 18.90
CA LEU A 383 47.76 -9.54 19.91
C LEU A 383 49.10 -10.08 20.38
N ASN A 384 50.16 -9.30 20.22
CA ASN A 384 51.51 -9.68 20.63
C ASN A 384 52.14 -8.63 21.55
N GLY A 385 52.82 -9.09 22.61
CA GLY A 385 53.54 -8.22 23.53
C GLY A 385 54.75 -8.89 24.15
N GLU A 386 55.73 -8.10 24.54
CA GLU A 386 56.95 -8.58 25.21
C GLU A 386 57.24 -7.71 26.44
N TRP A 387 57.46 -8.36 27.59
CA TRP A 387 57.89 -7.69 28.82
C TRP A 387 58.88 -8.54 29.61
N ILE A 388 59.46 -7.95 30.65
CA ILE A 388 60.41 -8.61 31.54
C ILE A 388 59.76 -8.78 32.91
N ALA A 389 59.84 -9.98 33.49
CA ALA A 389 59.45 -10.20 34.88
C ALA A 389 60.40 -9.46 35.81
N LEU A 390 59.89 -8.52 36.60
CA LEU A 390 60.66 -7.79 37.61
C LEU A 390 60.02 -8.04 38.98
N LEU A 391 60.83 -8.02 40.03
CA LEU A 391 60.32 -8.05 41.41
C LEU A 391 59.56 -6.75 41.71
N ASP A 392 58.71 -6.78 42.75
CA ASP A 392 58.14 -5.56 43.30
C ASP A 392 59.20 -4.68 43.98
N ASP A 393 58.85 -3.43 44.28
CA ASP A 393 59.75 -2.47 44.96
C ASP A 393 60.26 -3.00 46.32
N LYS A 394 59.51 -3.92 46.94
CA LYS A 394 59.83 -4.54 48.23
C LYS A 394 60.69 -5.81 48.09
N LYS A 395 60.98 -6.24 46.87
CA LYS A 395 61.69 -7.49 46.53
C LYS A 395 61.11 -8.72 47.24
N SER A 396 59.79 -8.82 47.29
CA SER A 396 59.09 -9.94 47.91
C SER A 396 59.31 -11.24 47.13
N ASN A 397 59.44 -12.38 47.83
CA ASN A 397 59.59 -13.68 47.19
C ASN A 397 58.64 -14.71 47.85
N PRO A 398 57.55 -15.14 47.17
CA PRO A 398 57.18 -14.82 45.79
C PRO A 398 56.55 -13.42 45.65
N THR A 399 56.90 -12.70 44.58
CA THR A 399 56.14 -11.50 44.17
C THR A 399 54.91 -11.93 43.38
N ASN A 400 53.72 -11.53 43.82
CA ASN A 400 52.48 -11.82 43.12
C ASN A 400 52.10 -10.68 42.17
N HIS A 401 52.16 -10.92 40.86
CA HIS A 401 51.64 -10.01 39.85
C HIS A 401 50.32 -10.51 39.28
N ARG A 402 49.37 -9.60 39.12
CA ARG A 402 48.16 -9.79 38.32
C ARG A 402 48.29 -8.97 37.07
N TYR A 403 47.76 -9.46 35.96
CA TYR A 403 47.68 -8.67 34.74
C TYR A 403 46.31 -8.83 34.11
N ARG A 404 45.85 -7.80 33.40
CA ARG A 404 44.62 -7.82 32.62
C ARG A 404 44.97 -7.38 31.20
N ILE A 405 44.57 -8.18 30.23
CA ILE A 405 44.65 -7.78 28.82
C ILE A 405 43.35 -7.07 28.47
N LYS A 406 43.46 -5.86 27.94
CA LYS A 406 42.33 -5.07 27.45
C LYS A 406 42.52 -4.82 25.97
N ALA A 407 41.49 -5.09 25.19
CA ALA A 407 41.44 -4.75 23.77
C ALA A 407 40.18 -3.95 23.50
N THR A 408 40.30 -2.97 22.59
CA THR A 408 39.21 -2.08 22.20
C THR A 408 39.18 -1.98 20.68
N ASN A 409 37.98 -2.03 20.12
CA ASN A 409 37.70 -1.77 18.72
C ASN A 409 36.67 -0.61 18.64
N THR A 410 36.85 0.28 17.67
CA THR A 410 35.92 1.34 17.28
C THR A 410 35.03 0.87 16.13
N LEU A 411 33.92 0.19 16.47
CA LEU A 411 32.86 -0.15 15.51
C LEU A 411 31.49 0.16 16.10
#